data_AF-A0A2P2KFU0-F1
#
_entry.id   AF-A0A2P2KFU0-F1
#
_cell.length_a   1.000
_cell.length_b   1.000
_cell.length_c   1.000
_cell.angle_alpha   90.00
_cell.angle_beta   90.00
_cell.angle_gamma   90.00
#
_symmetry.space_group_name_H-M   'P 1'
#
loop_
_entity.id
_entity.type
_entity.pdbx_description
1 polymer ?
#
loop_
_entity_poly.entity_id
_entity_poly.type
_entity_poly.pdbx_seq_one_letter_code
_entity_poly.pdbx_strand_id
1 'polypeptide(L)'
;MYSLAQKCIQLKPTSSPHKLMQLLVGLLGDNTEVVLAECSRGFGPWMVAHAIELLTAGSNQAELLLHEEHHILGEISIEELHRLVYAQVLSSHVLTWQIGPIYLASCMKQGMGLLEILLYRQPVQHNQCLLKTLEICRLYDLGEVSSNIMKIAGVYHWKHGRKGSGVFWLQQARDEGRLNRIAQQLFDSVGKSISGESFQQWEGLIELLGSECKPAGGLEFLHKYRDFKKSLQQFCEGKATDAAQQAVESLMLLMANPSTPQRFWLPLLYDSLKLLSWHERPLLNVSQTNILLNKLQQFSMARLRPDFVEANLPPQALSSVRLALATNLGRAILEE
;
A
#
# COMPACT_ATOMS: atom_id res chain seq x y z
N MET A 1 19.71 -26.80 -51.53
CA MET A 1 18.24 -26.59 -51.56
C MET A 1 17.87 -25.27 -52.24
N TYR A 2 18.49 -24.15 -51.88
CA TYR A 2 18.27 -22.84 -52.52
C TYR A 2 18.29 -22.82 -54.05
N SER A 3 19.32 -23.41 -54.68
CA SER A 3 19.46 -23.45 -56.14
C SER A 3 18.32 -24.20 -56.85
N LEU A 4 17.73 -25.20 -56.19
CA LEU A 4 16.54 -25.90 -56.69
C LEU A 4 15.30 -25.03 -56.56
N ALA A 5 15.15 -24.31 -55.44
CA ALA A 5 14.05 -23.36 -55.23
C ALA A 5 14.05 -22.25 -56.28
N GLN A 6 15.22 -21.68 -56.60
CA GLN A 6 15.36 -20.68 -57.65
C GLN A 6 14.98 -21.22 -59.03
N LYS A 7 15.41 -22.44 -59.38
CA LYS A 7 15.01 -23.09 -60.64
C LYS A 7 13.50 -23.31 -60.72
N CYS A 8 12.85 -23.73 -59.62
CA CYS A 8 11.40 -23.87 -59.56
C CYS A 8 10.66 -22.54 -59.79
N ILE A 9 11.16 -21.45 -59.22
CA ILE A 9 10.61 -20.10 -59.42
C ILE A 9 10.78 -19.64 -60.87
N GLN A 10 11.92 -19.92 -61.49
CA GLN A 10 12.18 -19.61 -62.90
C GLN A 10 11.24 -20.38 -63.85
N LEU A 11 10.94 -21.64 -63.52
CA LEU A 11 10.03 -22.47 -64.32
C LEU A 11 8.56 -22.06 -64.19
N LYS A 12 8.16 -21.48 -63.06
CA LYS A 12 6.79 -20.98 -62.84
C LYS A 12 6.83 -19.63 -62.11
N PRO A 13 7.10 -18.53 -62.83
CA PRO A 13 7.14 -17.21 -62.24
C PRO A 13 5.76 -16.80 -61.73
N THR A 14 5.71 -16.24 -60.52
CA THR A 14 4.49 -15.68 -59.93
C THR A 14 4.52 -14.16 -60.06
N SER A 15 3.45 -13.56 -60.57
CA SER A 15 3.35 -12.12 -60.82
C SER A 15 3.33 -11.27 -59.54
N SER A 16 2.96 -11.86 -58.41
CA SER A 16 3.13 -11.30 -57.07
C SER A 16 3.57 -12.41 -56.11
N PRO A 17 4.84 -12.48 -55.70
CA PRO A 17 5.30 -13.52 -54.79
C PRO A 17 4.58 -13.35 -53.46
N HIS A 18 3.85 -14.39 -53.05
CA HIS A 18 3.19 -14.43 -51.74
C HIS A 18 4.26 -14.32 -50.63
N LYS A 19 3.97 -13.61 -49.53
CA LYS A 19 4.88 -13.42 -48.38
C LYS A 19 5.48 -14.74 -47.88
N LEU A 20 4.67 -15.79 -47.82
CA LEU A 20 5.10 -17.14 -47.47
C LEU A 20 6.15 -17.71 -48.45
N MET A 21 6.03 -17.43 -49.75
CA MET A 21 7.01 -17.88 -50.74
C MET A 21 8.36 -17.21 -50.51
N GLN A 22 8.37 -15.91 -50.20
CA GLN A 22 9.60 -15.17 -49.90
C GLN A 22 10.28 -15.69 -48.62
N LEU A 23 9.48 -15.95 -47.58
CA LEU A 23 9.96 -16.60 -46.35
C LEU A 23 10.58 -17.97 -46.61
N LEU A 24 9.91 -18.83 -47.38
CA LEU A 24 10.42 -20.16 -47.74
C LEU A 24 11.72 -20.08 -48.54
N VAL A 25 11.85 -19.12 -49.44
CA VAL A 25 13.09 -18.88 -50.20
C VAL A 25 14.23 -18.47 -49.27
N GLY A 26 13.96 -17.59 -48.29
CA GLY A 26 14.92 -17.21 -47.25
C GLY A 26 15.39 -18.42 -46.43
N LEU A 27 14.46 -19.25 -45.97
CA LEU A 27 14.76 -20.48 -45.22
C LEU A 27 15.57 -21.49 -46.03
N LEU A 28 15.19 -21.75 -47.28
CA LEU A 28 15.92 -22.68 -48.17
C LEU A 28 17.30 -22.15 -48.57
N GLY A 29 17.50 -20.83 -48.44
CA GLY A 29 18.75 -20.11 -48.65
C GLY A 29 19.61 -19.94 -47.40
N ASP A 30 19.15 -20.41 -46.23
CA ASP A 30 19.80 -20.21 -44.93
C ASP A 30 20.17 -18.74 -44.66
N ASN A 31 19.30 -17.81 -45.09
CA ASN A 31 19.52 -16.38 -44.92
C ASN A 31 18.64 -15.82 -43.80
N THR A 32 19.21 -15.74 -42.60
CA THR A 32 18.55 -15.26 -41.38
C THR A 32 17.95 -13.88 -41.54
N GLU A 33 18.66 -12.94 -42.17
CA GLU A 33 18.19 -11.55 -42.35
C GLU A 33 16.93 -11.48 -43.22
N VAL A 34 16.92 -12.22 -44.34
CA VAL A 34 15.75 -12.31 -45.23
C VAL A 34 14.57 -12.93 -44.50
N VAL A 35 14.80 -14.00 -43.73
CA VAL A 35 13.75 -14.66 -42.95
C VAL A 35 13.13 -13.68 -41.95
N LEU A 36 13.93 -12.91 -41.21
CA LEU A 36 13.43 -11.94 -40.24
C LEU A 36 12.68 -10.78 -40.90
N ALA A 37 13.20 -10.25 -42.01
CA ALA A 37 12.54 -9.18 -42.75
C ALA A 37 11.15 -9.60 -43.25
N GLU A 38 11.03 -10.82 -43.80
CA GLU A 38 9.76 -11.36 -44.26
C GLU A 38 8.80 -11.71 -43.11
N CYS A 39 9.31 -12.24 -41.99
CA CYS A 39 8.51 -12.43 -40.78
C CYS A 39 7.93 -11.09 -40.26
N SER A 40 8.75 -10.04 -40.23
CA SER A 40 8.38 -8.72 -39.72
C SER A 40 7.33 -8.03 -40.61
N ARG A 41 7.56 -7.99 -41.93
CA ARG A 41 6.60 -7.42 -42.90
C ARG A 41 5.34 -8.26 -43.07
N GLY A 42 5.47 -9.57 -42.88
CA GLY A 42 4.50 -10.54 -43.33
C GLY A 42 3.50 -10.99 -42.27
N PHE A 43 4.00 -11.22 -41.06
CA PHE A 43 3.36 -12.08 -40.07
C PHE A 43 3.29 -11.47 -38.65
N GLY A 44 3.99 -10.34 -38.43
CA GLY A 44 3.87 -9.51 -37.23
C GLY A 44 4.80 -9.89 -36.08
N PRO A 45 4.76 -9.14 -34.96
CA PRO A 45 5.77 -9.22 -33.91
C PRO A 45 5.90 -10.59 -33.22
N TRP A 46 4.78 -11.30 -33.03
CA TRP A 46 4.80 -12.65 -32.46
C TRP A 46 5.64 -13.61 -33.30
N MET A 47 5.44 -13.60 -34.63
CA MET A 47 6.16 -14.48 -35.53
C MET A 47 7.67 -14.20 -35.49
N VAL A 48 8.07 -12.93 -35.48
CA VAL A 48 9.50 -12.58 -35.45
C VAL A 48 10.15 -12.97 -34.13
N ALA A 49 9.51 -12.65 -33.00
CA ALA A 49 10.06 -12.94 -31.68
C ALA A 49 10.35 -14.44 -31.49
N HIS A 50 9.48 -15.32 -31.98
CA HIS A 50 9.67 -16.77 -31.88
C HIS A 50 10.43 -17.39 -33.05
N ALA A 51 10.43 -16.76 -34.24
CA ALA A 51 11.30 -17.21 -35.33
C ALA A 51 12.78 -17.08 -34.96
N ILE A 52 13.15 -16.05 -34.18
CA ILE A 52 14.51 -15.88 -33.65
C ILE A 52 14.92 -17.10 -32.82
N GLU A 53 14.05 -17.56 -31.91
CA GLU A 53 14.32 -18.75 -31.07
C GLU A 53 14.53 -20.02 -31.91
N LEU A 54 13.80 -20.16 -33.01
CA LEU A 54 13.95 -21.29 -33.93
C LEU A 54 15.23 -21.19 -34.78
N LEU A 55 15.59 -19.97 -35.21
CA LEU A 55 16.77 -19.72 -36.04
C LEU A 55 18.07 -19.93 -35.26
N THR A 56 18.09 -19.59 -33.97
CA THR A 56 19.27 -19.75 -33.11
C THR A 56 19.46 -21.19 -32.63
N ALA A 57 18.40 -21.99 -32.51
CA ALA A 57 18.45 -23.36 -31.98
C ALA A 57 19.36 -24.35 -32.75
N GLY A 58 19.81 -24.01 -33.97
CA GLY A 58 20.64 -24.90 -34.79
C GLY A 58 21.70 -24.21 -35.65
N SER A 59 21.94 -22.90 -35.47
CA SER A 59 22.90 -22.15 -36.30
C SER A 59 23.72 -21.18 -35.46
N ASN A 60 25.00 -21.51 -35.25
CA ASN A 60 25.95 -20.63 -34.55
C ASN A 60 26.10 -19.26 -35.25
N GLN A 61 25.97 -19.22 -36.58
CA GLN A 61 26.05 -17.97 -37.33
C GLN A 61 24.82 -17.08 -37.06
N ALA A 62 23.63 -17.67 -37.04
CA ALA A 62 22.40 -16.95 -36.69
C ALA A 62 22.43 -16.50 -35.23
N GLU A 63 22.95 -17.34 -34.32
CA GLU A 63 23.12 -17.01 -32.92
C GLU A 63 24.03 -15.78 -32.73
N LEU A 64 25.21 -15.76 -33.35
CA LEU A 64 26.13 -14.62 -33.30
C LEU A 64 25.46 -13.35 -33.83
N LEU A 65 24.84 -13.40 -35.01
CA LEU A 65 24.18 -12.25 -35.63
C LEU A 65 23.03 -11.71 -34.76
N LEU A 66 22.24 -12.58 -34.15
CA LEU A 66 21.01 -12.18 -33.44
C LEU A 66 21.24 -11.70 -32.02
N HIS A 67 22.33 -12.16 -31.38
CA HIS A 67 22.71 -11.78 -30.03
C HIS A 67 23.75 -10.65 -29.99
N GLU A 68 24.38 -10.31 -31.12
CA GLU A 68 25.31 -9.18 -31.19
C GLU A 68 24.60 -7.86 -30.85
N GLU A 69 25.20 -7.07 -29.95
CA GLU A 69 24.69 -5.78 -29.54
C GLU A 69 25.05 -4.71 -30.58
N HIS A 70 24.07 -3.91 -30.99
CA HIS A 70 24.30 -2.86 -31.97
C HIS A 70 24.18 -1.47 -31.34
N HIS A 71 25.22 -0.64 -31.47
CA HIS A 71 25.20 0.75 -30.97
C HIS A 71 24.04 1.58 -31.56
N ILE A 72 23.68 1.35 -32.82
CA ILE A 72 22.57 2.05 -33.50
C ILE A 72 21.22 1.72 -32.84
N LEU A 73 21.09 0.55 -32.24
CA LEU A 73 19.89 0.09 -31.55
C LEU A 73 19.89 0.47 -30.05
N GLY A 74 20.90 1.21 -29.58
CA GLY A 74 21.05 1.54 -28.17
C GLY A 74 21.63 0.39 -27.35
N GLU A 75 22.61 -0.32 -27.90
CA GLU A 75 23.35 -1.42 -27.24
C GLU A 75 22.46 -2.62 -26.87
N ILE A 76 21.42 -2.85 -27.67
CA ILE A 76 20.58 -4.04 -27.60
C ILE A 76 20.79 -4.91 -28.84
N SER A 77 20.50 -6.20 -28.69
CA SER A 77 20.55 -7.16 -29.78
C SER A 77 19.27 -7.13 -30.63
N ILE A 78 19.32 -7.74 -31.83
CA ILE A 78 18.14 -7.90 -32.68
C ILE A 78 17.08 -8.76 -31.99
N GLU A 79 17.51 -9.79 -31.24
CA GLU A 79 16.64 -10.61 -30.41
C GLU A 79 15.92 -9.78 -29.35
N GLU A 80 16.66 -8.99 -28.55
CA GLU A 80 16.07 -8.15 -27.51
C GLU A 80 15.10 -7.14 -28.12
N LEU A 81 15.47 -6.47 -29.23
CA LEU A 81 14.59 -5.54 -29.93
C LEU A 81 13.23 -6.17 -30.26
N HIS A 82 13.22 -7.35 -30.89
CA HIS A 82 11.95 -7.97 -31.31
C HIS A 82 11.14 -8.53 -30.15
N ARG A 83 11.80 -9.02 -29.08
CA ARG A 83 11.11 -9.38 -27.84
C ARG A 83 10.46 -8.16 -27.18
N LEU A 84 11.16 -7.03 -27.11
CA LEU A 84 10.61 -5.78 -26.57
C LEU A 84 9.40 -5.30 -27.37
N VAL A 85 9.48 -5.31 -28.70
CA VAL A 85 8.35 -4.95 -29.57
C VAL A 85 7.15 -5.86 -29.32
N TYR A 86 7.36 -7.17 -29.25
CA TYR A 86 6.27 -8.10 -28.98
C TYR A 86 5.69 -7.92 -27.58
N ALA A 87 6.54 -7.72 -26.57
CA ALA A 87 6.13 -7.45 -25.20
C ALA A 87 5.26 -6.18 -25.11
N GLN A 88 5.57 -5.13 -25.88
CA GLN A 88 4.75 -3.92 -25.97
C GLN A 88 3.36 -4.19 -26.56
N VAL A 89 3.28 -5.02 -27.61
CA VAL A 89 1.98 -5.44 -28.17
C VAL A 89 1.16 -6.18 -27.12
N LEU A 90 1.74 -7.16 -26.42
CA LEU A 90 1.07 -7.88 -25.34
C LEU A 90 0.59 -6.95 -24.23
N SER A 91 1.45 -5.99 -23.84
CA SER A 91 1.21 -5.01 -22.79
C SER A 91 0.10 -4.02 -23.11
N SER A 92 -0.19 -3.79 -24.39
CA SER A 92 -1.21 -2.83 -24.83
C SER A 92 -2.65 -3.29 -24.59
N HIS A 93 -2.87 -4.59 -24.34
CA HIS A 93 -4.20 -5.18 -24.28
C HIS A 93 -4.51 -5.83 -22.93
N VAL A 94 -5.74 -5.60 -22.43
CA VAL A 94 -6.17 -5.95 -21.07
C VAL A 94 -6.12 -7.45 -20.74
N LEU A 95 -6.25 -8.31 -21.75
CA LEU A 95 -6.22 -9.77 -21.57
C LEU A 95 -4.81 -10.36 -21.64
N THR A 96 -3.86 -9.66 -22.26
CA THR A 96 -2.53 -10.21 -22.60
C THR A 96 -1.39 -9.54 -21.85
N TRP A 97 -1.62 -8.41 -21.19
CA TRP A 97 -0.55 -7.66 -20.52
C TRP A 97 0.20 -8.48 -19.46
N GLN A 98 -0.46 -9.46 -18.83
CA GLN A 98 0.17 -10.36 -17.85
C GLN A 98 1.25 -11.25 -18.45
N ILE A 99 1.24 -11.45 -19.77
CA ILE A 99 2.26 -12.22 -20.50
C ILE A 99 3.48 -11.33 -20.81
N GLY A 100 3.27 -10.02 -20.99
CA GLY A 100 4.32 -9.04 -21.28
C GLY A 100 5.53 -9.13 -20.34
N PRO A 101 5.37 -9.19 -19.00
CA PRO A 101 6.46 -9.34 -18.05
C PRO A 101 7.42 -10.50 -18.32
N ILE A 102 6.94 -11.61 -18.87
CA ILE A 102 7.78 -12.77 -19.18
C ILE A 102 8.82 -12.42 -20.26
N TYR A 103 8.39 -11.69 -21.30
CA TYR A 103 9.28 -11.23 -22.37
C TYR A 103 10.14 -10.05 -21.93
N LEU A 104 9.62 -9.15 -21.09
CA LEU A 104 10.40 -8.03 -20.58
C LEU A 104 11.51 -8.50 -19.64
N ALA A 105 11.25 -9.47 -18.77
CA ALA A 105 12.25 -9.98 -17.85
C ALA A 105 13.37 -10.78 -18.52
N SER A 106 13.16 -11.31 -19.72
CA SER A 106 14.22 -11.95 -20.51
C SER A 106 15.10 -10.98 -21.29
N CYS A 107 14.76 -9.69 -21.30
CA CYS A 107 15.52 -8.63 -21.98
C CYS A 107 16.47 -7.95 -20.98
N MET A 108 17.78 -8.16 -21.14
CA MET A 108 18.77 -7.79 -20.12
C MET A 108 19.05 -6.29 -20.02
N LYS A 109 18.91 -5.54 -21.12
CA LYS A 109 19.30 -4.12 -21.16
C LYS A 109 18.13 -3.21 -20.81
N GLN A 110 17.03 -3.31 -21.54
CA GLN A 110 15.91 -2.36 -21.42
C GLN A 110 14.65 -2.99 -20.81
N GLY A 111 14.59 -4.31 -20.72
CA GLY A 111 13.42 -5.06 -20.29
C GLY A 111 12.89 -4.68 -18.92
N MET A 112 13.77 -4.64 -17.92
CA MET A 112 13.39 -4.34 -16.54
C MET A 112 12.80 -2.94 -16.38
N GLY A 113 13.41 -1.90 -16.99
CA GLY A 113 12.86 -0.55 -16.93
C GLY A 113 11.49 -0.43 -17.59
N LEU A 114 11.27 -1.14 -18.70
CA LEU A 114 9.96 -1.21 -19.36
C LEU A 114 8.93 -1.99 -18.54
N LEU A 115 9.35 -3.02 -17.81
CA LEU A 115 8.50 -3.75 -16.87
C LEU A 115 8.01 -2.84 -15.75
N GLU A 116 8.88 -2.03 -15.15
CA GLU A 116 8.47 -1.06 -14.12
C GLU A 116 7.43 -0.07 -14.66
N ILE A 117 7.66 0.48 -15.86
CA ILE A 117 6.72 1.38 -16.54
C ILE A 117 5.37 0.69 -16.78
N LEU A 118 5.38 -0.57 -17.22
CA LEU A 118 4.16 -1.36 -17.41
C LEU A 118 3.37 -1.50 -16.11
N LEU A 119 4.06 -1.81 -15.01
CA LEU A 119 3.44 -2.03 -13.70
C LEU A 119 2.82 -0.74 -13.15
N TYR A 120 3.50 0.40 -13.29
CA TYR A 120 2.95 1.71 -12.90
C TYR A 120 1.72 2.14 -13.72
N ARG A 121 1.58 1.65 -14.95
CA ARG A 121 0.43 1.95 -15.81
C ARG A 121 -0.83 1.14 -15.49
N GLN A 122 -0.72 0.10 -14.66
CA GLN A 122 -1.87 -0.76 -14.36
C GLN A 122 -2.93 -0.03 -13.52
N PRO A 123 -4.23 -0.26 -13.79
CA PRO A 123 -5.31 0.42 -13.10
C PRO A 123 -5.39 0.01 -11.61
N VAL A 124 -5.19 0.98 -10.71
CA VAL A 124 -5.29 0.78 -9.26
C VAL A 124 -6.74 0.70 -8.74
N GLN A 125 -7.74 0.97 -9.60
CA GLN A 125 -9.15 0.94 -9.20
C GLN A 125 -9.65 -0.46 -8.89
N HIS A 126 -9.10 -1.45 -9.59
CA HIS A 126 -9.53 -2.84 -9.57
C HIS A 126 -8.57 -3.67 -8.71
N ASN A 127 -9.03 -4.11 -7.54
CA ASN A 127 -8.22 -4.88 -6.60
C ASN A 127 -7.59 -6.14 -7.23
N GLN A 128 -8.30 -6.83 -8.12
CA GLN A 128 -7.76 -8.01 -8.82
C GLN A 128 -6.55 -7.67 -9.71
N CYS A 129 -6.60 -6.54 -10.42
CA CYS A 129 -5.48 -6.09 -11.24
C CYS A 129 -4.29 -5.69 -10.37
N LEU A 130 -4.56 -4.91 -9.32
CA LEU A 130 -3.56 -4.50 -8.34
C LEU A 130 -2.84 -5.70 -7.70
N LEU A 131 -3.58 -6.71 -7.23
CA LEU A 131 -2.99 -7.93 -6.65
C LEU A 131 -2.10 -8.68 -7.64
N LYS A 132 -2.52 -8.78 -8.91
CA LYS A 132 -1.69 -9.39 -9.97
C LYS A 132 -0.42 -8.58 -10.23
N THR A 133 -0.51 -7.26 -10.26
CA THR A 133 0.65 -6.37 -10.40
C THR A 133 1.65 -6.56 -9.26
N LEU A 134 1.16 -6.67 -8.01
CA LEU A 134 2.01 -6.92 -6.85
C LEU A 134 2.66 -8.30 -6.88
N GLU A 135 1.94 -9.32 -7.36
CA GLU A 135 2.51 -10.66 -7.53
C GLU A 135 3.61 -10.68 -8.59
N ILE A 136 3.43 -9.96 -9.70
CA ILE A 136 4.49 -9.78 -10.70
C ILE A 136 5.69 -9.06 -10.08
N CYS A 137 5.48 -8.01 -9.28
CA CYS A 137 6.57 -7.35 -8.56
C CYS A 137 7.32 -8.33 -7.65
N ARG A 138 6.60 -9.22 -6.97
CA ARG A 138 7.18 -10.25 -6.09
C ARG A 138 7.98 -11.29 -6.87
N LEU A 139 7.52 -11.70 -8.05
CA LEU A 139 8.19 -12.69 -8.90
C LEU A 139 9.52 -12.19 -9.48
N TYR A 140 9.63 -10.87 -9.72
CA TYR A 140 10.83 -10.24 -10.30
C TYR A 140 11.59 -9.36 -9.29
N ASP A 141 11.37 -9.57 -7.97
CA ASP A 141 12.05 -8.86 -6.88
C ASP A 141 11.99 -7.32 -6.93
N LEU A 142 10.91 -6.76 -7.50
CA LEU A 142 10.65 -5.32 -7.63
C LEU A 142 10.02 -4.72 -6.36
N GLY A 143 10.73 -4.82 -5.23
CA GLY A 143 10.23 -4.41 -3.91
C GLY A 143 9.89 -2.91 -3.82
N GLU A 144 10.71 -2.04 -4.41
CA GLU A 144 10.47 -0.59 -4.41
C GLU A 144 9.21 -0.22 -5.22
N VAL A 145 9.08 -0.79 -6.42
CA VAL A 145 7.91 -0.61 -7.30
C VAL A 145 6.64 -1.07 -6.61
N SER A 146 6.68 -2.26 -5.97
CA SER A 146 5.58 -2.80 -5.16
C SER A 146 5.13 -1.80 -4.06
N SER A 147 6.09 -1.28 -3.28
CA SER A 147 5.81 -0.27 -2.24
C SER A 147 5.17 1.00 -2.83
N ASN A 148 5.69 1.50 -3.95
CA ASN A 148 5.18 2.69 -4.60
C ASN A 148 3.78 2.50 -5.18
N ILE A 149 3.49 1.34 -5.77
CA ILE A 149 2.16 1.00 -6.28
C ILE A 149 1.14 0.92 -5.13
N MET A 150 1.50 0.29 -4.01
CA MET A 150 0.65 0.27 -2.81
C MET A 150 0.39 1.69 -2.26
N LYS A 151 1.40 2.56 -2.26
CA LYS A 151 1.24 3.98 -1.89
C LYS A 151 0.27 4.72 -2.80
N ILE A 152 0.39 4.52 -4.12
CA ILE A 152 -0.50 5.12 -5.12
C ILE A 152 -1.94 4.62 -4.92
N ALA A 153 -2.13 3.30 -4.77
CA ALA A 153 -3.43 2.70 -4.51
C ALA A 153 -4.04 3.27 -3.22
N GLY A 154 -3.28 3.34 -2.13
CA GLY A 154 -3.72 3.88 -0.86
C GLY A 154 -4.21 5.33 -0.96
N VAL A 155 -3.44 6.21 -1.61
CA VAL A 155 -3.84 7.60 -1.85
C VAL A 155 -5.07 7.69 -2.76
N TYR A 156 -5.13 6.86 -3.79
CA TYR A 156 -6.26 6.81 -4.72
C TYR A 156 -7.56 6.45 -3.99
N HIS A 157 -7.59 5.34 -3.25
CA HIS A 157 -8.77 4.89 -2.50
C HIS A 157 -9.20 5.91 -1.44
N TRP A 158 -8.23 6.53 -0.73
CA TRP A 158 -8.50 7.58 0.24
C TRP A 158 -9.22 8.78 -0.38
N LYS A 159 -8.72 9.29 -1.52
CA LYS A 159 -9.33 10.43 -2.23
C LYS A 159 -10.73 10.13 -2.78
N HIS A 160 -11.04 8.86 -3.07
CA HIS A 160 -12.33 8.44 -3.61
C HIS A 160 -13.30 7.94 -2.53
N GLY A 161 -13.13 8.34 -1.26
CA GLY A 161 -14.04 8.02 -0.16
C GLY A 161 -13.93 6.60 0.39
N ARG A 162 -13.14 5.72 -0.23
CA ARG A 162 -12.87 4.35 0.24
C ARG A 162 -11.75 4.37 1.29
N LYS A 163 -12.01 5.02 2.42
CA LYS A 163 -11.02 5.31 3.48
C LYS A 163 -10.34 4.04 4.01
N GLY A 164 -11.10 2.98 4.26
CA GLY A 164 -10.60 1.69 4.74
C GLY A 164 -9.56 1.07 3.83
N SER A 165 -9.92 0.88 2.55
CA SER A 165 -8.97 0.39 1.53
C SER A 165 -7.77 1.32 1.37
N GLY A 166 -7.96 2.64 1.50
CA GLY A 166 -6.87 3.61 1.46
C GLY A 166 -5.84 3.38 2.57
N VAL A 167 -6.30 3.22 3.81
CA VAL A 167 -5.43 2.95 4.96
C VAL A 167 -4.80 1.57 4.88
N PHE A 168 -5.57 0.55 4.48
CA PHE A 168 -5.05 -0.80 4.27
C PHE A 168 -3.81 -0.81 3.35
N TRP A 169 -3.91 -0.21 2.16
CA TRP A 169 -2.78 -0.19 1.22
C TRP A 169 -1.61 0.65 1.72
N LEU A 170 -1.85 1.75 2.43
CA LEU A 170 -0.78 2.55 3.05
C LEU A 170 -0.07 1.80 4.19
N GLN A 171 -0.79 0.97 4.94
CA GLN A 171 -0.22 0.06 5.95
C GLN A 171 0.64 -1.02 5.31
N GLN A 172 0.14 -1.67 4.25
CA GLN A 172 0.95 -2.64 3.48
C GLN A 172 2.22 -2.00 2.92
N ALA A 173 2.13 -0.75 2.46
CA ALA A 173 3.26 0.02 1.96
C ALA A 173 4.23 0.52 3.05
N ARG A 174 3.87 0.38 4.34
CA ARG A 174 4.59 0.95 5.50
C ARG A 174 4.82 2.47 5.39
N ASP A 175 3.85 3.22 4.83
CA ASP A 175 3.92 4.67 4.70
C ASP A 175 3.47 5.38 5.98
N GLU A 176 4.29 5.29 7.03
CA GLU A 176 3.98 5.86 8.36
C GLU A 176 3.72 7.36 8.30
N GLY A 177 4.42 8.10 7.43
CA GLY A 177 4.26 9.54 7.27
C GLY A 177 2.85 9.92 6.83
N ARG A 178 2.28 9.23 5.83
CA ARG A 178 0.89 9.47 5.40
C ARG A 178 -0.12 8.94 6.41
N LEU A 179 0.13 7.78 7.01
CA LEU A 179 -0.75 7.22 8.05
C LEU A 179 -0.87 8.15 9.26
N ASN A 180 0.25 8.76 9.68
CA ASN A 180 0.25 9.74 10.78
C ASN A 180 -0.52 11.02 10.41
N ARG A 181 -0.42 11.50 9.16
CA ARG A 181 -1.25 12.63 8.69
C ARG A 181 -2.73 12.30 8.68
N ILE A 182 -3.09 11.08 8.25
CA ILE A 182 -4.47 10.60 8.30
C ILE A 182 -4.96 10.53 9.76
N ALA A 183 -4.15 9.98 10.67
CA ALA A 183 -4.49 9.94 12.09
C ALA A 183 -4.68 11.36 12.66
N GLN A 184 -3.80 12.31 12.31
CA GLN A 184 -3.94 13.72 12.70
C GLN A 184 -5.23 14.35 12.19
N GLN A 185 -5.60 14.14 10.93
CA GLN A 185 -6.88 14.62 10.39
C GLN A 185 -8.08 14.04 11.13
N LEU A 186 -8.03 12.75 11.46
CA LEU A 186 -9.07 12.10 12.25
C LEU A 186 -9.11 12.68 13.67
N PHE A 187 -7.97 12.91 14.31
CA PHE A 187 -7.94 13.56 15.62
C PHE A 187 -8.54 14.96 15.64
N ASP A 188 -8.29 15.77 14.62
CA ASP A 188 -8.84 17.13 14.51
C ASP A 188 -10.37 17.11 14.35
N SER A 189 -10.92 16.03 13.80
CA SER A 189 -12.37 15.80 13.73
C SER A 189 -12.96 15.33 15.06
N VAL A 190 -12.23 14.49 15.81
CA VAL A 190 -12.68 13.96 17.13
C VAL A 190 -12.67 15.03 18.22
N GLY A 191 -11.62 15.87 18.26
CA GLY A 191 -11.45 16.87 19.32
C GLY A 191 -12.47 18.02 19.31
N LYS A 192 -13.34 18.10 18.30
CA LYS A 192 -14.29 19.21 18.11
C LYS A 192 -15.72 18.90 18.56
N SER A 193 -16.12 17.63 18.67
CA SER A 193 -17.52 17.29 19.00
C SER A 193 -17.61 15.96 19.74
N ILE A 194 -17.94 16.03 21.03
CA ILE A 194 -18.33 14.89 21.88
C ILE A 194 -19.86 14.94 22.08
N SER A 195 -20.61 15.14 21.00
CA SER A 195 -22.06 14.91 20.98
C SER A 195 -22.31 13.50 20.42
N GLY A 196 -23.27 12.76 20.95
CA GLY A 196 -23.44 11.32 20.62
C GLY A 196 -23.46 10.95 19.13
N GLU A 197 -23.98 11.84 18.27
CA GLU A 197 -24.03 11.62 16.82
C GLU A 197 -22.65 11.66 16.13
N SER A 198 -21.73 12.52 16.57
CA SER A 198 -20.38 12.62 15.99
C SER A 198 -19.48 11.46 16.39
N PHE A 199 -19.74 10.86 17.57
CA PHE A 199 -19.02 9.68 18.03
C PHE A 199 -19.33 8.45 17.17
N GLN A 200 -20.61 8.18 16.86
CA GLN A 200 -21.00 7.04 16.01
C GLN A 200 -20.44 7.15 14.59
N GLN A 201 -20.44 8.35 14.01
CA GLN A 201 -19.85 8.58 12.68
C GLN A 201 -18.34 8.30 12.68
N TRP A 202 -17.64 8.73 13.73
CA TRP A 202 -16.21 8.47 13.90
C TRP A 202 -15.91 6.99 14.18
N GLU A 203 -16.74 6.33 14.99
CA GLU A 203 -16.64 4.91 15.29
C GLU A 203 -16.75 4.08 14.01
N GLY A 204 -17.74 4.37 13.16
CA GLY A 204 -17.88 3.74 11.85
C GLY A 204 -16.68 4.02 10.94
N LEU A 205 -16.10 5.23 11.00
CA LEU A 205 -14.87 5.53 10.27
C LEU A 205 -13.69 4.67 10.72
N ILE A 206 -13.52 4.42 12.02
CA ILE A 206 -12.46 3.56 12.56
C ILE A 206 -12.69 2.09 12.25
N GLU A 207 -13.94 1.63 12.30
CA GLU A 207 -14.28 0.26 11.91
C GLU A 207 -13.92 -0.01 10.45
N LEU A 208 -14.16 0.97 9.57
CA LEU A 208 -13.73 0.91 8.17
C LEU A 208 -12.20 0.84 8.02
N LEU A 209 -11.40 1.30 8.98
CA LEU A 209 -9.92 1.23 8.92
C LEU A 209 -9.39 -0.20 9.07
N GLY A 210 -10.22 -1.14 9.54
CA GLY A 210 -9.86 -2.55 9.69
C GLY A 210 -8.97 -2.83 10.90
N SER A 211 -9.23 -3.94 11.59
CA SER A 211 -8.45 -4.38 12.77
C SER A 211 -7.31 -5.36 12.44
N GLU A 212 -7.17 -5.77 11.18
CA GLU A 212 -6.40 -6.95 10.79
C GLU A 212 -4.89 -6.71 10.64
N CYS A 213 -4.44 -5.45 10.53
CA CYS A 213 -3.03 -5.12 10.47
C CYS A 213 -2.62 -4.39 11.74
N LYS A 214 -1.49 -4.81 12.36
CA LYS A 214 -0.86 -4.10 13.48
C LYS A 214 -0.79 -2.62 13.14
N PRO A 215 -1.68 -1.77 13.69
CA PRO A 215 -1.76 -0.39 13.25
C PRO A 215 -0.48 0.31 13.69
N ALA A 216 0.24 0.93 12.76
CA ALA A 216 1.43 1.69 13.10
C ALA A 216 1.02 3.07 13.67
N GLY A 217 1.57 3.43 14.84
CA GLY A 217 1.52 4.78 15.38
C GLY A 217 0.11 5.30 15.67
N GLY A 218 -0.25 6.47 15.13
CA GLY A 218 -1.47 7.20 15.49
C GLY A 218 -2.80 6.45 15.24
N LEU A 219 -2.82 5.49 14.31
CA LEU A 219 -3.99 4.65 14.06
C LEU A 219 -4.27 3.66 15.20
N GLU A 220 -3.21 3.15 15.85
CA GLU A 220 -3.35 2.27 17.01
C GLU A 220 -4.03 3.00 18.16
N PHE A 221 -3.60 4.25 18.40
CA PHE A 221 -4.23 5.09 19.40
C PHE A 221 -5.71 5.33 19.08
N LEU A 222 -6.11 5.51 17.81
CA LEU A 222 -7.51 5.68 17.44
C LEU A 222 -8.37 4.46 17.79
N HIS A 223 -7.91 3.25 17.49
CA HIS A 223 -8.60 2.02 17.88
C HIS A 223 -8.71 1.90 19.41
N LYS A 224 -7.61 2.11 20.14
CA LYS A 224 -7.60 2.06 21.61
C LYS A 224 -8.51 3.14 22.23
N TYR A 225 -8.52 4.33 21.65
CA TYR A 225 -9.39 5.43 22.08
C TYR A 225 -10.87 5.10 21.89
N ARG A 226 -11.21 4.42 20.77
CA ARG A 226 -12.58 3.93 20.51
C ARG A 226 -12.99 2.90 21.53
N ASP A 227 -12.14 1.91 21.79
CA ASP A 227 -12.43 0.81 22.70
C ASP A 227 -12.62 1.34 24.14
N PHE A 228 -11.76 2.27 24.58
CA PHE A 228 -11.92 2.98 25.85
C PHE A 228 -13.28 3.71 25.94
N LYS A 229 -13.67 4.45 24.89
CA LYS A 229 -14.94 5.16 24.86
C LYS A 229 -16.15 4.23 24.92
N LYS A 230 -16.10 3.07 24.24
CA LYS A 230 -17.13 2.03 24.33
C LYS A 230 -17.26 1.50 25.76
N SER A 231 -16.14 1.16 26.41
CA SER A 231 -16.14 0.70 27.81
C SER A 231 -16.68 1.76 28.78
N LEU A 232 -16.31 3.02 28.58
CA LEU A 232 -16.81 4.14 29.37
C LEU A 232 -18.32 4.34 29.22
N GLN A 233 -18.85 4.20 28.01
CA GLN A 233 -20.30 4.29 27.76
C GLN A 233 -21.06 3.16 28.46
N GLN A 234 -20.58 1.91 28.36
CA GLN A 234 -21.19 0.76 29.04
C GLN A 234 -21.24 0.94 30.57
N PHE A 235 -20.17 1.50 31.14
CA PHE A 235 -20.12 1.87 32.55
C PHE A 235 -21.15 2.95 32.91
N CYS A 236 -21.28 4.01 32.09
CA CYS A 236 -22.24 5.07 32.32
C CYS A 236 -23.71 4.60 32.22
N GLU A 237 -23.97 3.54 31.46
CA GLU A 237 -25.28 2.89 31.31
C GLU A 237 -25.61 1.92 32.46
N GLY A 238 -24.75 1.81 33.49
CA GLY A 238 -25.04 1.08 34.73
C GLY A 238 -24.70 -0.40 34.73
N LYS A 239 -23.85 -0.87 33.79
CA LYS A 239 -23.43 -2.28 33.74
C LYS A 239 -22.15 -2.49 34.56
N ALA A 240 -22.27 -3.33 35.61
CA ALA A 240 -21.24 -4.12 36.31
C ALA A 240 -19.90 -3.45 36.72
N THR A 241 -19.44 -3.76 37.93
CA THR A 241 -18.08 -3.46 38.43
C THR A 241 -16.96 -3.88 37.47
N ASP A 242 -17.18 -4.93 36.69
CA ASP A 242 -16.21 -5.47 35.73
C ASP A 242 -15.99 -4.52 34.54
N ALA A 243 -17.03 -3.79 34.11
CA ALA A 243 -16.91 -2.80 33.04
C ALA A 243 -16.13 -1.56 33.50
N ALA A 244 -16.25 -1.19 34.78
CA ALA A 244 -15.47 -0.12 35.38
C ALA A 244 -13.97 -0.49 35.41
N GLN A 245 -13.65 -1.74 35.80
CA GLN A 245 -12.28 -2.23 35.79
C GLN A 245 -11.68 -2.23 34.38
N GLN A 246 -12.43 -2.72 33.39
CA GLN A 246 -12.00 -2.74 31.99
C GLN A 246 -11.79 -1.32 31.43
N ALA A 247 -12.63 -0.36 31.81
CA ALA A 247 -12.49 1.04 31.42
C ALA A 247 -11.22 1.68 32.03
N VAL A 248 -10.91 1.36 33.30
CA VAL A 248 -9.67 1.82 33.95
C VAL A 248 -8.44 1.21 33.29
N GLU A 249 -8.45 -0.09 33.02
CA GLU A 249 -7.34 -0.76 32.32
C GLU A 249 -7.11 -0.14 30.93
N SER A 250 -8.18 0.11 30.18
CA SER A 250 -8.12 0.77 28.87
C SER A 250 -7.60 2.20 28.96
N LEU A 251 -8.03 2.97 29.96
CA LEU A 251 -7.50 4.31 30.25
C LEU A 251 -6.00 4.26 30.54
N MET A 252 -5.56 3.33 31.39
CA MET A 252 -4.16 3.18 31.74
C MET A 252 -3.31 2.78 30.54
N LEU A 253 -3.79 1.87 29.68
CA LEU A 253 -3.10 1.50 28.43
C LEU A 253 -2.92 2.70 27.50
N LEU A 254 -3.92 3.59 27.40
CA LEU A 254 -3.82 4.82 26.62
C LEU A 254 -2.86 5.82 27.27
N MET A 255 -2.96 6.05 28.57
CA MET A 255 -2.15 7.05 29.28
C MET A 255 -0.68 6.64 29.42
N ALA A 256 -0.40 5.35 29.50
CA ALA A 256 0.96 4.80 29.52
C ALA A 256 1.62 4.78 28.12
N ASN A 257 0.83 4.74 27.03
CA ASN A 257 1.38 4.69 25.68
C ASN A 257 2.09 6.02 25.32
N PRO A 258 3.38 6.00 24.95
CA PRO A 258 4.12 7.21 24.56
C PRO A 258 3.56 7.86 23.29
N SER A 259 2.84 7.10 22.46
CA SER A 259 2.24 7.57 21.20
C SER A 259 0.93 8.33 21.39
N THR A 260 0.40 8.40 22.62
CA THR A 260 -0.84 9.12 22.92
C THR A 260 -0.61 10.63 22.85
N PRO A 261 -1.26 11.36 21.92
CA PRO A 261 -0.99 12.79 21.73
C PRO A 261 -1.38 13.61 22.97
N GLN A 262 -0.51 14.54 23.39
CA GLN A 262 -0.68 15.33 24.62
C GLN A 262 -2.02 16.08 24.71
N ARG A 263 -2.54 16.54 23.56
CA ARG A 263 -3.85 17.21 23.47
C ARG A 263 -5.03 16.34 23.93
N PHE A 264 -4.89 15.01 23.95
CA PHE A 264 -5.92 14.09 24.39
C PHE A 264 -5.83 13.72 25.88
N TRP A 265 -4.75 14.06 26.58
CA TRP A 265 -4.56 13.66 27.98
C TRP A 265 -5.66 14.24 28.89
N LEU A 266 -5.94 15.54 28.78
CA LEU A 266 -7.01 16.17 29.58
C LEU A 266 -8.41 15.69 29.15
N PRO A 267 -8.78 15.63 27.86
CA PRO A 267 -10.04 15.03 27.43
C PRO A 267 -10.27 13.60 27.98
N LEU A 268 -9.28 12.72 27.85
CA LEU A 268 -9.36 11.34 28.37
C LEU A 268 -9.66 11.29 29.87
N LEU A 269 -8.95 12.10 30.65
CA LEU A 269 -9.13 12.15 32.10
C LEU A 269 -10.47 12.79 32.49
N TYR A 270 -10.89 13.82 31.75
CA TYR A 270 -12.16 14.51 31.98
C TYR A 270 -13.37 13.60 31.68
N ASP A 271 -13.31 12.86 30.57
CA ASP A 271 -14.31 11.84 30.23
C ASP A 271 -14.38 10.75 31.31
N SER A 272 -13.25 10.44 31.95
CA SER A 272 -13.16 9.44 33.02
C SER A 272 -13.61 9.95 34.38
N LEU A 273 -14.10 11.18 34.54
CA LEU A 273 -14.38 11.75 35.88
C LEU A 273 -15.27 10.85 36.75
N LYS A 274 -16.36 10.31 36.19
CA LYS A 274 -17.25 9.38 36.92
C LYS A 274 -16.55 8.10 37.37
N LEU A 275 -15.57 7.65 36.59
CA LEU A 275 -14.76 6.46 36.87
C LEU A 275 -13.73 6.77 37.97
N LEU A 276 -13.07 7.94 37.90
CA LEU A 276 -12.10 8.41 38.89
C LEU A 276 -12.75 8.72 40.24
N SER A 277 -14.00 9.18 40.24
CA SER A 277 -14.78 9.48 41.45
C SER A 277 -15.69 8.31 41.86
N TRP A 278 -15.35 7.07 41.50
CA TRP A 278 -16.18 5.90 41.82
C TRP A 278 -16.33 5.75 43.33
N HIS A 279 -17.57 5.80 43.83
CA HIS A 279 -17.86 5.94 45.25
C HIS A 279 -17.61 4.66 46.06
N GLU A 280 -17.80 3.46 45.48
CA GLU A 280 -17.69 2.21 46.25
C GLU A 280 -16.25 1.88 46.67
N ARG A 281 -15.31 1.95 45.73
CA ARG A 281 -13.88 1.65 45.95
C ARG A 281 -12.99 2.43 44.97
N PRO A 282 -11.74 2.77 45.32
CA PRO A 282 -10.76 3.27 44.38
C PRO A 282 -10.48 2.21 43.31
N LEU A 283 -10.71 2.56 42.04
CA LEU A 283 -10.42 1.66 40.92
C LEU A 283 -8.95 1.76 40.46
N LEU A 284 -8.27 2.83 40.85
CA LEU A 284 -6.86 3.06 40.58
C LEU A 284 -6.07 2.94 41.88
N ASN A 285 -4.98 2.17 41.86
CA ASN A 285 -4.05 2.06 42.97
C ASN A 285 -3.14 3.31 43.08
N VAL A 286 -2.30 3.36 44.12
CA VAL A 286 -1.41 4.52 44.37
C VAL A 286 -0.46 4.76 43.19
N SER A 287 0.13 3.70 42.65
CA SER A 287 1.04 3.77 41.50
C SER A 287 0.36 4.34 40.25
N GLN A 288 -0.79 3.80 39.86
CA GLN A 288 -1.57 4.22 38.70
C GLN A 288 -2.04 5.67 38.85
N THR A 289 -2.51 6.06 40.03
CA THR A 289 -2.94 7.44 40.32
C THR A 289 -1.78 8.42 40.16
N ASN A 290 -0.59 8.07 40.64
CA ASN A 290 0.62 8.88 40.47
C ASN A 290 1.04 9.02 39.00
N ILE A 291 0.88 7.98 38.18
CA ILE A 291 1.14 8.07 36.72
C ILE A 291 0.22 9.12 36.07
N LEU A 292 -1.07 9.11 36.41
CA LEU A 292 -2.05 10.06 35.85
C LEU A 292 -1.78 11.50 36.34
N LEU A 293 -1.44 11.67 37.62
CA LEU A 293 -1.04 12.97 38.18
C LEU A 293 0.20 13.53 37.49
N ASN A 294 1.22 12.69 37.25
CA ASN A 294 2.42 13.07 36.52
C ASN A 294 2.11 13.51 35.08
N LYS A 295 1.22 12.81 34.37
CA LYS A 295 0.77 13.20 33.03
C LYS A 295 0.00 14.52 33.04
N LEU A 296 -0.84 14.75 34.04
CA LEU A 296 -1.57 16.00 34.21
C LEU A 296 -0.65 17.18 34.52
N GLN A 297 0.42 16.94 35.29
CA GLN A 297 1.47 17.93 35.53
C GLN A 297 2.23 18.26 34.25
N GLN A 298 2.65 17.26 33.49
CA GLN A 298 3.29 17.45 32.17
C GLN A 298 2.39 18.22 31.21
N PHE A 299 1.09 17.90 31.16
CA PHE A 299 0.09 18.65 30.39
C PHE A 299 0.05 20.12 30.82
N SER A 300 0.05 20.39 32.13
CA SER A 300 -0.01 21.75 32.67
C SER A 300 1.22 22.58 32.25
N MET A 301 2.39 21.96 32.17
CA MET A 301 3.61 22.60 31.66
C MET A 301 3.57 22.79 30.15
N ALA A 302 3.03 21.83 29.39
CA ALA A 302 2.90 21.92 27.95
C ALA A 302 1.96 23.07 27.53
N ARG A 303 0.90 23.33 28.30
CA ARG A 303 -0.04 24.43 28.06
C ARG A 303 0.59 25.83 28.10
N LEU A 304 1.74 25.98 28.75
CA LEU A 304 2.47 27.25 28.80
C LEU A 304 3.23 27.55 27.50
N ARG A 305 3.29 26.60 26.56
CA ARG A 305 4.00 26.77 25.28
C ARG A 305 3.11 27.51 24.26
N PRO A 306 3.68 28.41 23.45
CA PRO A 306 2.91 29.22 22.49
C PRO A 306 2.21 28.40 21.41
N ASP A 307 2.75 27.23 21.04
CA ASP A 307 2.18 26.38 19.98
C ASP A 307 1.14 25.36 20.49
N PHE A 308 0.73 25.45 21.77
CA PHE A 308 -0.15 24.47 22.37
C PHE A 308 -1.61 24.70 21.97
N VAL A 309 -2.21 23.71 21.30
CA VAL A 309 -3.63 23.71 20.95
C VAL A 309 -4.42 23.00 22.05
N GLU A 310 -5.17 23.76 22.84
CA GLU A 310 -6.01 23.22 23.90
C GLU A 310 -7.30 22.61 23.32
N ALA A 311 -7.78 21.53 23.93
CA ALA A 311 -9.06 20.94 23.58
C ALA A 311 -10.20 21.84 24.07
N ASN A 312 -11.32 21.88 23.34
CA ASN A 312 -12.53 22.62 23.74
C ASN A 312 -13.21 21.94 24.94
N LEU A 313 -12.71 22.19 26.15
CA LEU A 313 -13.26 21.69 27.40
C LEU A 313 -13.68 22.86 28.31
N PRO A 314 -14.58 22.61 29.28
CA PRO A 314 -14.92 23.61 30.29
C PRO A 314 -13.67 24.09 31.05
N PRO A 315 -13.60 25.37 31.46
CA PRO A 315 -12.43 25.90 32.16
C PRO A 315 -12.15 25.19 33.50
N GLN A 316 -13.17 24.57 34.11
CA GLN A 316 -13.03 23.78 35.33
C GLN A 316 -12.51 22.35 35.09
N ALA A 317 -12.35 21.89 33.84
CA ALA A 317 -12.00 20.50 33.54
C ALA A 317 -10.71 20.05 34.24
N LEU A 318 -9.67 20.90 34.19
CA LEU A 318 -8.39 20.61 34.82
C LEU A 318 -8.50 20.53 36.34
N SER A 319 -9.24 21.44 36.98
CA SER A 319 -9.45 21.42 38.43
C SER A 319 -10.26 20.22 38.87
N SER A 320 -11.31 19.85 38.13
CA SER A 320 -12.15 18.69 38.44
C SER A 320 -11.36 17.39 38.37
N VAL A 321 -10.53 17.22 37.34
CA VAL A 321 -9.66 16.04 37.19
C VAL A 321 -8.63 15.98 38.31
N ARG A 322 -7.98 17.10 38.66
CA ARG A 322 -7.03 17.14 39.78
C ARG A 322 -7.68 16.72 41.09
N LEU A 323 -8.88 17.24 41.37
CA LEU A 323 -9.61 16.91 42.58
C LEU A 323 -9.96 15.41 42.62
N ALA A 324 -10.51 14.87 41.53
CA ALA A 324 -10.87 13.45 41.45
C ALA A 324 -9.66 12.53 41.68
N LEU A 325 -8.52 12.83 41.06
CA LEU A 325 -7.29 12.06 41.25
C LEU A 325 -6.74 12.19 42.68
N ALA A 326 -6.78 13.38 43.28
CA ALA A 326 -6.35 13.57 44.67
C ALA A 326 -7.25 12.82 45.66
N THR A 327 -8.56 12.84 45.44
CA THR A 327 -9.52 12.05 46.24
C THR A 327 -9.29 10.56 46.07
N ASN A 328 -9.08 10.07 44.84
CA ASN A 328 -8.77 8.66 44.62
C ASN A 328 -7.46 8.26 45.30
N LEU A 329 -6.40 9.08 45.20
CA LEU A 329 -5.11 8.82 45.85
C LEU A 329 -5.27 8.69 47.37
N GLY A 330 -5.98 9.62 48.01
CA GLY A 330 -6.22 9.56 49.45
C GLY A 330 -6.97 8.30 49.88
N ARG A 331 -7.92 7.83 49.08
CA ARG A 331 -8.65 6.59 49.34
C ARG A 331 -7.82 5.34 49.09
N ALA A 332 -7.05 5.31 48.00
CA ALA A 332 -6.17 4.18 47.68
C ALA A 332 -5.11 3.96 48.76
N ILE A 333 -4.55 5.03 49.34
CA ILE A 333 -3.60 4.95 50.46
C ILE A 333 -4.23 4.35 51.72
N LEU A 334 -5.54 4.55 51.93
CA LEU A 334 -6.24 3.99 53.10
C LEU A 334 -6.60 2.51 52.92
N GLU A 335 -6.60 2.02 51.68
CA GLU A 335 -6.90 0.62 51.35
C GLU A 335 -5.64 -0.24 51.13
N GLU A 336 -4.48 0.37 50.84
CA GLU A 336 -3.14 -0.27 50.78
C GLU A 336 -2.47 -0.36 52.16
#